data_AF-A0A8J4A3H4-F1
#
_entry.id   AF-A0A8J4A3H4-F1
#
_cell.length_a   1.000
_cell.length_b   1.000
_cell.length_c   1.000
_cell.angle_alpha   90.00
_cell.angle_beta   90.00
_cell.angle_gamma   90.00
#
_symmetry.space_group_name_H-M   'P 1'
#
loop_
_entity.id
_entity.type
_entity.pdbx_description
1 polymer ?
#
loop_
_entity_poly.entity_id
_entity_poly.type
_entity_poly.pdbx_seq_one_letter_code
_entity_poly.pdbx_strand_id
1 'polypeptide(L)'
;MSTNSHDRDLRQARLAYVAAVRRLDAAMDHFGAADVPLDPGPGSDPKPWTAHHLAAMREVTEAFVDVFNRRRTWDGMRRDWRPQH
;
A
#
# COMPACT_ATOMS: atom_id res chain seq x y z
N MET A 1 -15.04 27.87 -12.90
CA MET A 1 -14.22 26.77 -13.48
C MET A 1 -13.49 25.90 -12.44
N SER A 2 -13.72 26.08 -11.13
CA SER A 2 -12.92 25.43 -10.05
C SER A 2 -13.43 24.05 -9.62
N THR A 3 -14.75 23.85 -9.49
CA THR A 3 -15.37 22.64 -8.93
C THR A 3 -15.14 21.39 -9.78
N ASN A 4 -15.32 21.49 -11.11
CA ASN A 4 -15.16 20.35 -12.02
C ASN A 4 -13.72 19.81 -12.06
N SER A 5 -12.70 20.66 -11.86
CA SER A 5 -11.31 20.18 -11.80
C SER A 5 -11.06 19.45 -10.49
N HIS A 6 -11.53 20.01 -9.37
CA HIS A 6 -11.36 19.39 -8.06
C HIS A 6 -12.02 18.01 -7.98
N ASP A 7 -13.25 17.86 -8.46
CA ASP A 7 -13.96 16.58 -8.43
C ASP A 7 -13.24 15.50 -9.26
N ARG A 8 -12.66 15.90 -10.39
CA ARG A 8 -11.82 15.03 -11.22
C ARG A 8 -10.55 14.62 -10.49
N ASP A 9 -9.86 15.55 -9.85
CA ASP A 9 -8.62 15.29 -9.11
C ASP A 9 -8.89 14.37 -7.91
N LEU A 10 -9.99 14.60 -7.18
CA LEU A 10 -10.43 13.75 -6.07
C LEU A 10 -10.79 12.34 -6.54
N ARG A 11 -11.48 12.21 -7.69
CA ARG A 11 -11.78 10.91 -8.30
C ARG A 11 -10.50 10.18 -8.70
N GLN A 12 -9.55 10.88 -9.30
CA GLN A 12 -8.25 10.29 -9.68
C GLN A 12 -7.46 9.83 -8.46
N ALA A 13 -7.40 10.64 -7.39
CA ALA A 13 -6.75 10.26 -6.14
C ALA A 13 -7.40 9.03 -5.49
N ARG A 14 -8.75 8.96 -5.51
CA ARG A 14 -9.48 7.77 -5.05
C ARG A 14 -9.13 6.53 -5.87
N LEU A 15 -9.09 6.64 -7.20
CA LEU A 15 -8.72 5.52 -8.08
C LEU A 15 -7.29 5.04 -7.80
N ALA A 16 -6.34 5.96 -7.61
CA ALA A 16 -4.97 5.62 -7.25
C ALA A 16 -4.88 4.88 -5.91
N TYR A 17 -5.64 5.32 -4.89
CA TYR A 17 -5.74 4.61 -3.61
C TYR A 17 -6.31 3.19 -3.77
N VAL A 18 -7.43 3.03 -4.49
CA VAL A 18 -8.03 1.71 -4.74
C VAL A 18 -7.06 0.79 -5.48
N ALA A 19 -6.33 1.32 -6.47
CA ALA A 19 -5.31 0.55 -7.18
C ALA A 19 -4.14 0.15 -6.28
N ALA A 20 -3.74 0.99 -5.32
CA ALA A 20 -2.73 0.63 -4.32
C ALA A 20 -3.22 -0.49 -3.39
N VAL A 21 -4.48 -0.44 -2.95
CA VAL A 21 -5.06 -1.51 -2.11
C VAL A 21 -5.06 -2.86 -2.85
N ARG A 22 -5.40 -2.88 -4.14
CA ARG A 22 -5.35 -4.11 -4.95
C ARG A 22 -3.93 -4.65 -5.13
N ARG A 23 -2.92 -3.77 -5.23
CA ARG A 23 -1.52 -4.19 -5.30
C ARG A 23 -1.03 -4.75 -3.96
N LEU A 24 -1.47 -4.18 -2.85
CA LEU A 24 -1.20 -4.73 -1.52
C LEU A 24 -1.81 -6.13 -1.35
N ASP A 25 -3.05 -6.33 -1.80
CA ASP A 25 -3.72 -7.64 -1.79
C ASP A 25 -2.87 -8.69 -2.54
N ALA A 26 -2.47 -8.39 -3.78
CA ALA A 26 -1.61 -9.28 -4.57
C ALA A 26 -0.23 -9.53 -3.92
N ALA A 27 0.38 -8.51 -3.31
CA ALA A 27 1.65 -8.66 -2.61
C ALA A 27 1.52 -9.54 -1.36
N MET A 28 0.41 -9.43 -0.63
CA MET A 28 0.11 -10.28 0.53
C MET A 28 -0.12 -11.73 0.12
N ASP A 29 -0.80 -11.98 -1.00
CA ASP A 29 -0.96 -13.32 -1.57
C ASP A 29 0.40 -13.92 -1.96
N HIS A 30 1.25 -13.14 -2.64
CA HIS A 30 2.59 -13.59 -3.01
C HIS A 30 3.45 -13.86 -1.76
N PHE A 31 3.37 -13.01 -0.74
CA PHE A 31 4.04 -13.23 0.54
C PHE A 31 3.58 -14.49 1.25
N GLY A 32 2.26 -14.77 1.25
CA GLY A 32 1.72 -16.02 1.78
C GLY A 32 2.23 -17.24 1.03
N ALA A 33 2.36 -17.15 -0.29
CA ALA A 33 2.92 -18.22 -1.12
C ALA A 33 4.43 -18.40 -0.98
N ALA A 34 5.17 -17.36 -0.55
CA ALA A 34 6.62 -17.39 -0.39
C ALA A 34 7.09 -18.18 0.86
N ASP A 35 6.17 -18.59 1.74
CA ASP A 35 6.43 -19.40 2.94
C ASP A 35 7.60 -18.86 3.80
N VAL A 36 7.58 -17.54 4.03
CA VAL A 36 8.66 -16.88 4.77
C VAL A 36 8.67 -17.39 6.22
N PRO A 37 9.81 -17.91 6.74
CA PRO A 37 9.90 -18.41 8.09
C PRO A 37 9.95 -17.23 9.07
N LEU A 38 8.79 -16.70 9.43
CA LEU A 38 8.64 -15.61 10.40
C LEU A 38 8.90 -16.06 11.83
N ASP A 39 8.64 -17.34 12.13
CA ASP A 39 9.03 -17.94 13.41
C ASP A 39 10.54 -18.24 13.37
N PRO A 40 11.35 -17.58 14.23
CA PRO A 40 12.78 -17.84 14.31
C PRO A 40 13.11 -19.24 14.84
N GLY A 41 12.16 -19.92 15.48
CA GLY A 41 12.35 -21.22 16.12
C GLY A 41 13.02 -21.12 17.50
N PRO A 42 13.24 -22.27 18.19
CA PRO A 42 13.75 -22.31 19.56
C PRO A 42 15.27 -22.09 19.69
N GLY A 43 16.00 -21.96 18.57
CA GLY A 43 17.45 -21.81 18.55
C GLY A 43 17.92 -20.37 18.80
N SER A 44 19.22 -20.20 19.04
CA SER A 44 19.85 -18.87 19.20
C SER A 44 19.92 -18.09 17.90
N ASP A 45 19.97 -18.79 16.76
CA ASP A 45 20.08 -18.19 15.43
C ASP A 45 18.77 -18.35 14.65
N PRO A 46 18.25 -17.26 14.05
CA PRO A 46 17.06 -17.32 13.22
C PRO A 46 17.34 -18.08 11.92
N LYS A 47 16.32 -18.77 11.39
CA LYS A 47 16.41 -19.39 10.07
C LYS A 47 16.76 -18.35 8.99
N PRO A 48 17.80 -18.60 8.16
CA PRO A 48 18.20 -17.64 7.15
C PRO A 48 17.11 -17.50 6.07
N TRP A 49 16.88 -16.26 5.64
CA TRP A 49 15.96 -15.98 4.55
C TRP A 49 16.66 -16.11 3.21
N THR A 50 15.93 -16.65 2.24
CA THR A 50 16.38 -16.70 0.84
C THR A 50 16.20 -15.34 0.18
N ALA A 51 16.83 -15.15 -0.98
CA ALA A 51 16.58 -13.98 -1.83
C ALA A 51 15.09 -13.84 -2.20
N HIS A 52 14.39 -14.96 -2.39
CA HIS A 52 12.95 -14.98 -2.67
C HIS A 52 12.13 -14.46 -1.47
N HIS A 53 12.43 -14.90 -0.25
CA HIS A 53 11.75 -14.40 0.95
C HIS A 53 11.99 -12.89 1.14
N LEU A 54 13.21 -12.43 0.92
CA LEU A 54 13.57 -11.01 1.00
C LEU A 54 12.81 -10.18 -0.04
N ALA A 55 12.64 -10.70 -1.27
CA ALA A 55 11.89 -10.03 -2.32
C ALA A 55 10.40 -9.91 -1.94
N ALA A 56 9.77 -10.99 -1.48
CA ALA A 56 8.36 -10.97 -1.06
C ALA A 56 8.11 -9.98 0.10
N MET A 57 9.01 -9.95 1.09
CA MET A 57 8.94 -8.99 2.20
C MET A 57 9.08 -7.53 1.75
N ARG A 58 9.98 -7.26 0.80
CA ARG A 58 10.16 -5.92 0.23
C ARG A 58 8.92 -5.49 -0.55
N GLU A 59 8.36 -6.37 -1.36
CA GLU A 59 7.15 -6.10 -2.14
C GLU A 59 5.96 -5.70 -1.24
N VAL A 60 5.71 -6.47 -0.18
CA VAL A 60 4.66 -6.14 0.81
C VAL A 60 4.93 -4.79 1.48
N THR A 61 6.19 -4.53 1.86
CA THR A 61 6.57 -3.26 2.49
C THR A 61 6.30 -2.07 1.57
N GLU A 62 6.71 -2.16 0.31
CA GLU A 62 6.47 -1.13 -0.71
C GLU A 62 4.97 -0.92 -0.96
N ALA A 63 4.19 -2.00 -1.00
CA ALA A 63 2.75 -1.92 -1.18
C ALA A 63 2.03 -1.24 0.00
N PHE A 64 2.43 -1.53 1.25
CA PHE A 64 1.93 -0.83 2.43
C PHE A 64 2.24 0.67 2.38
N VAL A 65 3.50 1.02 2.07
CA VAL A 65 3.92 2.42 1.94
C VAL A 65 3.10 3.16 0.90
N ASP A 66 2.86 2.55 -0.28
CA ASP A 66 2.03 3.16 -1.32
C ASP A 66 0.58 3.35 -0.83
N VAL A 67 -0.03 2.34 -0.19
CA VAL A 67 -1.38 2.45 0.39
C VAL A 67 -1.47 3.63 1.37
N PHE A 68 -0.51 3.76 2.30
CA PHE A 68 -0.52 4.85 3.28
C PHE A 68 -0.37 6.22 2.61
N ASN A 69 0.53 6.33 1.63
CA ASN A 69 0.75 7.57 0.89
C ASN A 69 -0.50 7.97 0.09
N ARG A 70 -1.08 7.05 -0.68
CA ARG A 70 -2.29 7.33 -1.47
C ARG A 70 -3.48 7.65 -0.58
N ARG A 71 -3.63 6.96 0.55
CA ARG A 71 -4.70 7.24 1.51
C ARG A 71 -4.56 8.64 2.10
N ARG A 72 -3.35 9.01 2.55
CA ARG A 72 -3.06 10.35 3.07
C ARG A 72 -3.37 11.44 2.03
N THR A 73 -2.97 11.25 0.79
CA THR A 73 -3.26 12.20 -0.30
C THR A 73 -4.75 12.35 -0.54
N TRP A 74 -5.48 11.24 -0.66
CA TRP A 74 -6.93 11.29 -0.89
C TRP A 74 -7.68 11.94 0.28
N ASP A 75 -7.31 11.61 1.52
CA ASP A 75 -7.88 12.25 2.72
C ASP A 75 -7.54 13.74 2.81
N GLY A 76 -6.33 14.14 2.42
CA GLY A 76 -5.92 15.55 2.31
C GLY A 76 -6.82 16.32 1.35
N MET A 77 -6.93 15.86 0.11
CA MET A 77 -7.78 16.48 -0.91
C MET A 77 -9.25 16.60 -0.48
N ARG A 78 -9.77 15.57 0.20
CA ARG A 78 -11.14 15.57 0.73
C ARG A 78 -11.37 16.59 1.85
N ARG A 79 -10.35 16.82 2.70
CA ARG A 79 -10.42 17.80 3.80
C ARG A 79 -10.28 19.24 3.31
N ASP A 80 -9.41 19.47 2.33
CA ASP A 80 -9.09 20.81 1.83
C ASP A 80 -10.20 21.38 0.95
N TRP A 81 -11.14 20.54 0.49
CA TRP A 81 -12.31 21.00 -0.22
C TRP A 81 -13.30 21.71 0.71
N ARG A 82 -13.36 23.04 0.57
CA ARG A 82 -14.46 23.86 1.06
C ARG A 82 -15.32 24.26 -0.15
N PRO A 83 -16.62 23.95 -0.18
CA PRO A 83 -17.48 24.47 -1.22
C PRO A 83 -17.44 26.00 -1.20
N GLN A 84 -17.07 26.61 -2.31
CA GLN A 84 -17.23 28.05 -2.51
C GLN A 84 -18.72 28.29 -2.74
N HIS A 85 -19.39 28.91 -1.77
CA HIS A 85 -20.78 29.37 -1.88
C HIS A 85 -20.86 30.58 -2.80
#